data_AF-A0A937SIF8-F1
#
_entry.id   AF-A0A937SIF8-F1
#
_cell.length_a   1.000
_cell.length_b   1.000
_cell.length_c   1.000
_cell.angle_alpha   90.00
_cell.angle_beta   90.00
_cell.angle_gamma   90.00
#
_symmetry.space_group_name_H-M   'P 1'
#
loop_
_entity.id
_entity.type
_entity.pdbx_description
1 polymer ?
#
loop_
_entity_poly.entity_id
_entity_poly.type
_entity_poly.pdbx_seq_one_letter_code
_entity_poly.pdbx_strand_id
1 'polypeptide(L)'
;MNDEQKREIDARHEQAKQHGVKFFPDIIYKDMIAAFGVFVLLLLLAVFLGVKPEPPADPNDAAYVPRPEWYFLFLFQLLKYFPGQIEWIGTAVVPGLAVLALLLLPFYDRSPFRHWRRRKLALGIMGAVMAGIIGLTIVAAVTTPPQEETAALTTLGDRLLAGQDLYSIQCVECHGDEGQGGEIAGVEGLEGFLMKPMNVGDYMYTREDDTLAAIIAYGQPDLGMPPFGKAYGGELSPGEIQAIVTFMRYTWDDRMEIPQDVASAGTVPALAPGEIPSYSVHIQPIVRRTCLSCHREGKKNNNYLMGSYREVLDTGDNAPVMVAGDANSLMLRLLRREEVTEIKDLDPMPPARPLKPEWVEMFELWVAAGMPETPVPATGAAPAATPTPPVTGTSPAASLTPAPTSGMPTP
;
A
#
# COMPACT_ATOMS: atom_id res chain seq x y z
N MET A 1 -58.77 -27.95 -4.27
CA MET A 1 -58.23 -28.92 -5.24
C MET A 1 -59.38 -29.85 -5.57
N ASN A 2 -59.77 -29.94 -6.83
CA ASN A 2 -60.88 -30.81 -7.22
C ASN A 2 -60.41 -32.27 -7.29
N ASP A 3 -61.31 -33.22 -7.05
CA ASP A 3 -60.99 -34.66 -7.01
C ASP A 3 -60.38 -35.18 -8.32
N GLU A 4 -60.77 -34.59 -9.44
CA GLU A 4 -60.24 -34.89 -10.77
C GLU A 4 -58.75 -34.52 -10.90
N GLN A 5 -58.35 -33.35 -10.37
CA GLN A 5 -56.95 -32.91 -10.36
C GLN A 5 -56.08 -33.80 -9.47
N LYS A 6 -56.64 -34.31 -8.37
CA LYS A 6 -55.93 -35.20 -7.45
C LYS A 6 -55.60 -36.52 -8.14
N ARG A 7 -56.57 -37.11 -8.86
CA ARG A 7 -56.38 -38.34 -9.65
C ARG A 7 -55.34 -38.16 -10.76
N GLU A 8 -55.34 -37.01 -11.45
CA GLU A 8 -54.36 -36.72 -12.50
C GLU A 8 -52.92 -36.59 -11.95
N ILE A 9 -52.77 -35.98 -10.77
CA ILE A 9 -51.48 -35.88 -10.07
C ILE A 9 -50.98 -37.26 -9.63
N ASP A 10 -51.86 -38.08 -9.05
CA ASP A 10 -51.51 -39.42 -8.57
C ASP A 10 -51.09 -40.33 -9.73
N ALA A 11 -51.81 -40.28 -10.86
CA ALA A 11 -51.45 -41.02 -12.08
C ALA A 11 -50.09 -40.58 -12.67
N ARG A 12 -49.81 -39.26 -12.71
CA ARG A 12 -48.47 -38.76 -13.11
C ARG A 12 -47.37 -39.20 -12.14
N HIS A 13 -47.67 -39.27 -10.85
CA HIS A 13 -46.70 -39.69 -9.84
C HIS A 13 -46.36 -41.18 -9.97
N GLU A 14 -47.36 -42.03 -10.25
CA GLU A 14 -47.14 -43.45 -10.55
C GLU A 14 -46.34 -43.64 -11.84
N GLN A 15 -46.67 -42.90 -12.92
CA GLN A 15 -45.85 -42.91 -14.13
C GLN A 15 -44.41 -42.45 -13.84
N ALA A 16 -44.19 -41.39 -13.07
CA ALA A 16 -42.85 -40.92 -12.75
C ALA A 16 -42.03 -41.94 -11.95
N LYS A 17 -42.66 -42.72 -11.05
CA LYS A 17 -42.00 -43.82 -10.33
C LYS A 17 -41.53 -44.94 -11.25
N GLN A 18 -42.21 -45.19 -12.36
CA GLN A 18 -41.81 -46.20 -13.35
C GLN A 18 -40.54 -45.81 -14.13
N HIS A 19 -40.22 -44.51 -14.21
CA HIS A 19 -39.09 -43.98 -14.96
C HIS A 19 -37.97 -43.42 -14.07
N GLY A 20 -38.06 -43.63 -12.75
CA GLY A 20 -37.07 -43.13 -11.79
C GLY A 20 -35.75 -43.90 -11.86
N VAL A 21 -34.63 -43.17 -11.82
CA VAL A 21 -33.28 -43.75 -11.68
C VAL A 21 -32.99 -44.08 -10.21
N LYS A 22 -32.10 -45.05 -9.96
CA LYS A 22 -31.74 -45.43 -8.59
C LYS A 22 -30.88 -44.34 -7.96
N PHE A 23 -31.08 -44.10 -6.66
CA PHE A 23 -30.24 -43.15 -5.92
C PHE A 23 -28.76 -43.57 -5.92
N PHE A 24 -28.49 -44.83 -5.59
CA PHE A 24 -27.19 -45.45 -5.75
C PHE A 24 -27.25 -46.50 -6.87
N PRO A 25 -26.30 -46.50 -7.83
CA PRO A 25 -25.13 -45.63 -7.93
C PRO A 25 -25.33 -44.34 -8.75
N ASP A 26 -26.44 -44.22 -9.49
CA ASP A 26 -26.56 -43.25 -10.59
C ASP A 26 -26.54 -41.78 -10.15
N ILE A 27 -27.22 -41.42 -9.05
CA ILE A 27 -27.28 -40.04 -8.56
C ILE A 27 -25.97 -39.68 -7.86
N ILE A 28 -25.47 -40.55 -6.98
CA ILE A 28 -24.20 -40.32 -6.27
C ILE A 28 -23.05 -40.08 -7.24
N TYR A 29 -22.98 -40.84 -8.34
CA TYR A 29 -21.93 -40.65 -9.34
C TYR A 29 -22.00 -39.28 -10.02
N LYS A 30 -23.21 -38.81 -10.37
CA LYS A 30 -23.42 -37.47 -10.94
C LYS A 30 -23.07 -36.36 -9.96
N ASP A 31 -23.48 -36.52 -8.70
CA ASP A 31 -23.18 -35.56 -7.64
C ASP A 31 -21.67 -35.50 -7.37
N MET A 32 -20.97 -36.64 -7.40
CA MET A 32 -19.52 -36.69 -7.24
C MET A 32 -18.80 -35.95 -8.38
N ILE A 33 -19.23 -36.13 -9.63
CA ILE A 33 -18.66 -35.39 -10.77
C ILE A 33 -18.92 -33.89 -10.63
N ALA A 34 -20.15 -33.49 -10.27
CA ALA A 34 -20.50 -32.08 -10.11
C ALA A 34 -19.71 -31.43 -8.96
N ALA A 35 -19.64 -32.10 -7.80
CA ALA A 35 -18.88 -31.63 -6.64
C ALA A 35 -17.38 -31.52 -6.94
N PHE A 36 -16.82 -32.51 -7.64
CA PHE A 36 -15.42 -32.46 -8.07
C PHE A 36 -15.17 -31.31 -9.05
N GLY A 37 -16.10 -31.08 -9.99
CA GLY A 37 -16.01 -29.95 -10.91
C GLY A 37 -16.04 -28.59 -10.19
N VAL A 38 -16.92 -28.42 -9.20
CA VAL A 38 -16.96 -27.20 -8.37
C VAL A 38 -15.68 -27.06 -7.54
N PHE A 39 -15.17 -28.14 -6.96
CA PHE A 39 -13.91 -28.12 -6.21
C PHE A 39 -12.73 -27.68 -7.08
N VAL A 40 -12.60 -28.26 -8.28
CA VAL A 40 -11.55 -27.88 -9.24
C VAL A 40 -11.71 -26.42 -9.65
N LEU A 41 -12.93 -25.95 -9.92
CA LEU A 41 -13.19 -24.54 -10.24
C LEU A 41 -12.72 -23.60 -9.11
N LEU A 42 -13.07 -23.91 -7.85
CA LEU A 42 -12.66 -23.11 -6.69
C LEU A 42 -11.14 -23.12 -6.51
N LEU A 43 -10.48 -24.25 -6.73
CA LEU A 43 -9.02 -24.36 -6.67
C LEU A 43 -8.35 -23.52 -7.77
N LEU A 44 -8.89 -23.54 -8.99
CA LEU A 44 -8.40 -22.70 -10.08
C LEU A 44 -8.59 -21.21 -9.76
N LEU A 45 -9.75 -20.82 -9.23
CA LEU A 45 -9.99 -19.44 -8.78
C LEU A 45 -8.96 -19.03 -7.70
N ALA A 46 -8.71 -19.87 -6.71
CA ALA A 46 -7.77 -19.58 -5.64
C ALA A 46 -6.31 -19.45 -6.14
N VAL A 47 -5.88 -20.29 -7.09
CA VAL A 47 -4.51 -20.26 -7.62
C VAL A 47 -4.29 -19.13 -8.62
N PHE A 48 -5.26 -18.85 -9.50
CA PHE A 48 -5.09 -17.89 -10.60
C PHE A 48 -5.57 -16.48 -10.28
N LEU A 49 -6.64 -16.31 -9.49
CA LEU A 49 -7.11 -14.99 -9.07
C LEU A 49 -6.55 -14.58 -7.70
N GLY A 50 -6.17 -15.54 -6.86
CA GLY A 50 -5.68 -15.28 -5.52
C GLY A 50 -6.77 -14.73 -4.59
N VAL A 51 -6.44 -14.63 -3.30
CA VAL A 51 -7.22 -13.87 -2.32
C VAL A 51 -6.37 -12.67 -1.92
N LYS A 52 -6.93 -11.46 -1.95
CA LYS A 52 -6.21 -10.28 -1.46
C LYS A 52 -5.94 -10.49 0.05
N PRO A 53 -4.68 -10.53 0.50
CA PRO A 53 -4.38 -10.66 1.92
C PRO A 53 -4.75 -9.36 2.63
N GLU A 54 -5.57 -9.47 3.68
CA GLU A 54 -5.86 -8.36 4.58
C GLU A 54 -4.86 -8.39 5.76
N PRO A 55 -4.43 -7.22 6.26
CA PRO A 55 -3.53 -7.16 7.41
C PRO A 55 -4.20 -7.74 8.67
N PRO A 56 -3.42 -8.27 9.62
CA PRO A 56 -3.94 -8.65 10.93
C PRO A 56 -4.67 -7.47 11.58
N ALA A 57 -5.78 -7.75 12.26
CA ALA A 57 -6.55 -6.71 12.93
C ALA A 57 -5.69 -5.97 13.98
N ASP A 58 -5.50 -4.66 13.78
CA ASP A 58 -4.86 -3.76 14.74
C ASP A 58 -5.96 -2.96 15.48
N PRO A 59 -6.10 -3.13 16.81
CA PRO A 59 -7.06 -2.38 17.61
C PRO A 59 -6.83 -0.86 17.62
N ASN A 60 -5.63 -0.41 17.24
CA ASN A 60 -5.23 1.00 17.23
C ASN A 60 -5.32 1.65 15.84
N ASP A 61 -5.74 0.92 14.80
CA ASP A 61 -5.94 1.48 13.46
C ASP A 61 -7.37 1.99 13.28
N ALA A 62 -7.57 3.27 13.59
CA ALA A 62 -8.84 3.98 13.36
C ALA A 62 -9.07 4.37 11.89
N ALA A 63 -8.08 4.20 11.00
CA ALA A 63 -8.20 4.48 9.58
C ALA A 63 -8.75 3.28 8.79
N TYR A 64 -8.78 2.08 9.38
CA TYR A 64 -9.45 0.92 8.80
C TYR A 64 -10.96 1.16 8.71
N VAL A 65 -11.48 1.23 7.48
CA VAL A 65 -12.92 1.28 7.23
C VAL A 65 -13.44 -0.17 7.09
N PRO A 66 -14.10 -0.75 8.12
CA PRO A 66 -14.57 -2.12 8.06
C PRO A 66 -15.67 -2.23 6.99
N ARG A 67 -15.33 -2.91 5.89
CA ARG A 67 -16.30 -3.25 4.85
C ARG A 67 -16.81 -4.67 5.04
N PRO A 68 -18.12 -4.90 4.91
CA PRO A 68 -18.66 -6.24 4.94
C PRO A 68 -18.34 -6.96 3.63
N GLU A 69 -18.31 -8.28 3.71
CA GLU A 69 -18.11 -9.19 2.58
C GLU A 69 -19.14 -8.98 1.47
N TRP A 70 -18.77 -9.38 0.24
CA TRP A 70 -19.57 -9.10 -0.97
C TRP A 70 -21.02 -9.59 -0.88
N TYR A 71 -21.26 -10.71 -0.20
CA TYR A 71 -22.60 -11.28 0.01
C TYR A 71 -23.45 -10.49 1.04
N PHE A 72 -22.87 -9.53 1.75
CA PHE A 72 -23.56 -8.63 2.69
C PHE A 72 -23.66 -7.18 2.21
N LEU A 73 -23.07 -6.83 1.07
CA LEU A 73 -23.08 -5.46 0.54
C LEU A 73 -24.48 -4.90 0.33
N PHE A 74 -25.44 -5.71 -0.14
CA PHE A 74 -26.82 -5.25 -0.31
C PHE A 74 -27.47 -4.84 1.02
N LEU A 75 -27.14 -5.55 2.11
CA LEU A 75 -27.66 -5.26 3.44
C LEU A 75 -27.02 -3.99 3.99
N PHE A 76 -25.70 -3.84 3.82
CA PHE A 76 -24.99 -2.61 4.17
C PHE A 76 -25.55 -1.39 3.44
N GLN A 77 -25.80 -1.51 2.14
CA GLN A 77 -26.42 -0.43 1.37
C GLN A 77 -27.86 -0.18 1.81
N LEU A 78 -28.61 -1.22 2.20
CA LEU A 78 -29.95 -1.07 2.77
C LEU A 78 -29.92 -0.29 4.08
N LEU A 79 -28.94 -0.55 4.96
CA LEU A 79 -28.78 0.15 6.24
C LEU A 79 -28.60 1.66 6.08
N LYS A 80 -27.97 2.12 5.00
CA LYS A 80 -27.82 3.57 4.74
C LYS A 80 -29.16 4.32 4.66
N TYR A 81 -30.25 3.62 4.35
CA TYR A 81 -31.60 4.20 4.32
C TYR A 81 -32.28 4.23 5.70
N PHE A 82 -31.66 3.66 6.74
CA PHE A 82 -32.17 3.63 8.12
C PHE A 82 -31.19 4.29 9.11
N PRO A 83 -30.90 5.61 9.00
CA PRO A 83 -29.94 6.27 9.87
C PRO A 83 -30.46 6.45 11.31
N GLY A 84 -29.57 6.30 12.30
CA GLY A 84 -29.82 6.66 13.69
C GLY A 84 -30.69 5.66 14.46
N GLN A 85 -31.69 6.14 15.20
CA GLN A 85 -32.49 5.31 16.12
C GLN A 85 -33.35 4.23 15.42
N ILE A 86 -33.43 4.24 14.09
CA ILE A 86 -34.17 3.24 13.29
C ILE A 86 -33.26 2.15 12.69
N GLU A 87 -31.95 2.18 12.95
CA GLU A 87 -30.99 1.21 12.40
C GLU A 87 -31.33 -0.24 12.79
N TRP A 88 -31.80 -0.46 14.02
CA TRP A 88 -32.24 -1.78 14.50
C TRP A 88 -33.39 -2.37 13.66
N ILE A 89 -34.20 -1.53 13.01
CA ILE A 89 -35.27 -1.98 12.11
C ILE A 89 -34.66 -2.57 10.84
N GLY A 90 -33.66 -1.90 10.27
CA GLY A 90 -32.94 -2.37 9.08
C GLY A 90 -32.13 -3.64 9.33
N THR A 91 -31.53 -3.79 10.51
CA THR A 91 -30.63 -4.91 10.85
C THR A 91 -31.32 -6.13 11.47
N ALA A 92 -32.33 -5.94 12.32
CA ALA A 92 -32.98 -7.04 13.04
C ALA A 92 -34.41 -7.32 12.53
N VAL A 93 -35.23 -6.28 12.35
CA VAL A 93 -36.65 -6.45 12.01
C VAL A 93 -36.84 -6.89 10.56
N VAL A 94 -36.20 -6.22 9.60
CA VAL A 94 -36.37 -6.53 8.17
C VAL A 94 -35.88 -7.96 7.84
N PRO A 95 -34.66 -8.39 8.23
CA PRO A 95 -34.25 -9.78 8.01
C PRO A 95 -35.09 -10.78 8.80
N GLY A 96 -35.45 -10.45 10.05
CA GLY A 96 -36.31 -11.30 10.88
C GLY A 96 -37.68 -11.55 10.26
N LEU A 97 -38.33 -10.51 9.73
CA LEU A 97 -39.60 -10.63 9.00
C LEU A 97 -39.43 -11.40 7.70
N ALA A 98 -38.32 -11.24 6.98
CA ALA A 98 -38.05 -12.00 5.76
C ALA A 98 -37.92 -13.51 6.05
N VAL A 99 -37.17 -13.88 7.11
CA VAL A 99 -37.04 -15.28 7.55
C VAL A 99 -38.39 -15.82 8.04
N LEU A 100 -39.12 -15.04 8.83
CA LEU A 100 -40.45 -15.43 9.30
C LEU A 100 -41.42 -15.63 8.11
N ALA A 101 -41.38 -14.76 7.11
CA ALA A 101 -42.17 -14.90 5.90
C ALA A 101 -41.80 -16.17 5.12
N LEU A 102 -40.51 -16.51 5.02
CA LEU A 102 -40.04 -17.77 4.40
C LEU A 102 -40.50 -19.01 5.19
N LEU A 103 -40.49 -18.95 6.53
CA LEU A 103 -40.95 -20.04 7.40
C LEU A 103 -42.46 -20.22 7.33
N LEU A 104 -43.22 -19.12 7.24
CA LEU A 104 -44.67 -19.13 7.08
C LEU A 104 -45.12 -19.39 5.63
N LEU A 105 -44.21 -19.28 4.66
CA LEU A 105 -44.48 -19.50 3.24
C LEU A 105 -45.17 -20.85 2.95
N PRO A 106 -44.74 -22.02 3.47
CA PRO A 106 -45.43 -23.29 3.25
C PRO A 106 -46.88 -23.33 3.76
N PHE A 107 -47.25 -22.49 4.73
CA PHE A 107 -48.63 -22.42 5.25
C PHE A 107 -49.49 -21.41 4.48
N TYR A 108 -48.87 -20.35 3.98
CA TYR A 108 -49.51 -19.32 3.17
C TYR A 108 -49.73 -19.77 1.72
N ASP A 109 -48.72 -20.40 1.10
CA ASP A 109 -48.80 -20.90 -0.28
C ASP A 109 -49.55 -22.24 -0.34
N ARG A 110 -50.88 -22.15 -0.37
CA ARG A 110 -51.79 -23.30 -0.55
C ARG A 110 -51.94 -23.73 -2.03
N SER A 111 -51.05 -23.29 -2.92
CA SER A 111 -51.17 -23.59 -4.36
C SER A 111 -50.98 -25.09 -4.65
N PRO A 112 -51.94 -25.73 -5.35
CA PRO A 112 -51.86 -27.16 -5.69
C PRO A 112 -50.78 -27.46 -6.73
N PHE A 113 -50.27 -26.45 -7.45
CA PHE A 113 -49.24 -26.63 -8.47
C PHE A 113 -47.87 -26.41 -7.85
N ARG A 114 -46.95 -27.40 -7.88
CA ARG A 114 -45.57 -27.24 -7.40
C ARG A 114 -44.58 -26.71 -8.46
N HIS A 115 -44.89 -26.86 -9.74
CA HIS A 115 -43.97 -26.53 -10.82
C HIS A 115 -43.82 -25.01 -10.99
N TRP A 116 -42.58 -24.52 -11.03
CA TRP A 116 -42.24 -23.09 -11.03
C TRP A 116 -42.94 -22.27 -12.12
N ARG A 117 -43.09 -22.83 -13.33
CA ARG A 117 -43.75 -22.14 -14.47
C ARG A 117 -45.21 -21.77 -14.23
N ARG A 118 -45.90 -22.49 -13.33
CA ARG A 118 -47.31 -22.20 -12.99
C ARG A 118 -47.45 -21.25 -11.79
N ARG A 119 -46.35 -20.92 -11.10
CA ARG A 119 -46.32 -19.99 -9.95
C ARG A 119 -45.78 -18.63 -10.35
N LYS A 120 -46.38 -18.00 -11.37
CA LYS A 120 -45.92 -16.71 -11.93
C LYS A 120 -45.81 -15.60 -10.88
N LEU A 121 -46.75 -15.54 -9.92
CA LEU A 121 -46.72 -14.56 -8.82
C LEU A 121 -45.52 -14.77 -7.89
N ALA A 122 -45.33 -16.00 -7.39
CA ALA A 122 -44.21 -16.31 -6.49
C ALA A 122 -42.86 -16.11 -7.19
N LEU A 123 -42.77 -16.50 -8.47
CA LEU A 123 -41.58 -16.25 -9.29
C LEU A 123 -41.33 -14.76 -9.50
N GLY A 124 -42.38 -13.95 -9.70
CA GLY A 124 -42.29 -12.50 -9.81
C GLY A 124 -41.80 -11.84 -8.52
N ILE A 125 -42.34 -12.24 -7.37
CA ILE A 125 -41.92 -11.73 -6.05
C ILE A 125 -40.46 -12.10 -5.78
N MET A 126 -40.08 -13.36 -5.96
CA MET A 126 -38.70 -13.80 -5.76
C MET A 126 -37.75 -13.11 -6.75
N GLY A 127 -38.16 -12.93 -8.01
CA GLY A 127 -37.40 -12.18 -9.00
C GLY A 127 -37.17 -10.71 -8.61
N ALA A 128 -38.20 -10.03 -8.09
CA ALA A 128 -38.08 -8.66 -7.60
C ALA A 128 -37.13 -8.55 -6.39
N VAL A 129 -37.20 -9.50 -5.44
CA VAL A 129 -36.28 -9.56 -4.30
C VAL A 129 -34.84 -9.77 -4.77
N MET A 130 -34.60 -10.70 -5.69
CA MET A 130 -33.26 -10.94 -6.25
C MET A 130 -32.74 -9.72 -7.01
N ALA A 131 -33.59 -9.06 -7.81
CA ALA A 131 -33.23 -7.83 -8.50
C ALA A 131 -32.88 -6.71 -7.52
N GLY A 132 -33.60 -6.60 -6.39
CA GLY A 132 -33.28 -5.67 -5.31
C GLY A 132 -31.92 -5.96 -4.66
N ILE A 133 -31.62 -7.22 -4.33
CA ILE A 133 -30.32 -7.64 -3.78
C ILE A 133 -29.19 -7.29 -4.74
N ILE A 134 -29.32 -7.64 -6.03
CA ILE A 134 -28.31 -7.35 -7.06
C ILE A 134 -28.15 -5.84 -7.23
N GLY A 135 -29.25 -5.10 -7.36
CA GLY A 135 -29.24 -3.65 -7.53
C GLY A 135 -28.57 -2.93 -6.36
N LEU A 136 -28.92 -3.28 -5.12
CA LEU A 136 -28.31 -2.72 -3.92
C LEU A 136 -26.83 -3.10 -3.81
N THR A 137 -26.44 -4.32 -4.18
CA THR A 137 -25.03 -4.75 -4.22
C THR A 137 -24.22 -3.91 -5.21
N ILE A 138 -24.75 -3.68 -6.41
CA ILE A 138 -24.10 -2.84 -7.42
C ILE A 138 -23.96 -1.41 -6.93
N VAL A 139 -25.02 -0.83 -6.35
CA VAL A 139 -24.96 0.52 -5.78
C VAL A 139 -23.91 0.60 -4.66
N ALA A 140 -23.85 -0.40 -3.78
CA ALA A 140 -22.82 -0.43 -2.74
C ALA A 140 -21.40 -0.48 -3.33
N ALA A 141 -21.19 -1.32 -4.35
CA ALA A 141 -19.90 -1.48 -5.02
C ALA A 141 -19.46 -0.20 -5.75
N VAL A 142 -20.38 0.53 -6.37
CA VAL A 142 -20.07 1.74 -7.14
C VAL A 142 -19.92 2.98 -6.26
N THR A 143 -20.69 3.08 -5.17
CA THR A 143 -20.71 4.28 -4.31
C THR A 143 -19.66 4.27 -3.20
N THR A 144 -18.94 3.16 -3.01
CA THR A 144 -17.94 3.03 -1.93
C THR A 144 -16.53 2.99 -2.53
N PRO A 145 -15.64 3.96 -2.23
CA PRO A 145 -14.32 4.08 -2.87
C PRO A 145 -13.45 2.84 -2.61
N PRO A 146 -12.62 2.33 -3.54
CA PRO A 146 -11.80 1.13 -3.35
C PRO A 146 -10.85 1.22 -2.14
N GLN A 147 -10.56 0.09 -1.48
CA GLN A 147 -9.73 0.00 -0.26
C GLN A 147 -8.22 -0.02 -0.56
N GLU A 148 -7.84 0.19 -1.81
CA GLU A 148 -6.49 -0.03 -2.34
C GLU A 148 -5.45 0.96 -1.76
N GLU A 149 -5.90 2.10 -1.24
CA GLU A 149 -5.04 3.18 -0.74
C GLU A 149 -4.29 2.85 0.56
N THR A 150 -4.80 1.95 1.39
CA THR A 150 -4.15 1.54 2.65
C THR A 150 -3.33 0.25 2.52
N ALA A 151 -3.57 -0.54 1.47
CA ALA A 151 -2.95 -1.87 1.32
C ALA A 151 -1.46 -1.83 0.90
N ALA A 152 -0.95 -0.68 0.43
CA ALA A 152 0.44 -0.55 0.01
C ALA A 152 1.44 -0.32 1.17
N LEU A 153 0.96 0.03 2.36
CA LEU A 153 1.79 0.41 3.50
C LEU A 153 1.74 -0.63 4.62
N THR A 154 2.06 -1.87 4.28
CA THR A 154 1.87 -3.02 5.19
C THR A 154 2.93 -3.13 6.28
N THR A 155 4.16 -2.66 6.02
CA THR A 155 5.23 -2.67 7.02
C THR A 155 5.37 -1.30 7.69
N LEU A 156 5.96 -1.27 8.89
CA LEU A 156 6.32 -0.01 9.54
C LEU A 156 7.31 0.78 8.67
N GLY A 157 8.24 0.10 8.00
CA GLY A 157 9.23 0.75 7.12
C GLY A 157 8.58 1.42 5.92
N ASP A 158 7.61 0.75 5.29
CA ASP A 158 6.85 1.33 4.19
C ASP A 158 6.07 2.57 4.64
N ARG A 159 5.43 2.50 5.82
CA ARG A 159 4.72 3.63 6.42
C ARG A 159 5.64 4.81 6.73
N LEU A 160 6.84 4.55 7.27
CA LEU A 160 7.82 5.58 7.57
C LEU A 160 8.35 6.25 6.30
N LEU A 161 8.70 5.48 5.28
CA LEU A 161 9.19 6.01 4.00
C LEU A 161 8.10 6.80 3.26
N ALA A 162 6.89 6.25 3.18
CA ALA A 162 5.77 6.96 2.57
C ALA A 162 5.41 8.23 3.37
N GLY A 163 5.39 8.15 4.70
CA GLY A 163 5.16 9.28 5.58
C GLY A 163 6.19 10.39 5.41
N GLN A 164 7.48 10.04 5.29
CA GLN A 164 8.56 10.99 5.01
C GLN A 164 8.36 11.69 3.67
N ASP A 165 8.09 10.93 2.60
CA ASP A 165 7.91 11.48 1.25
C ASP A 165 6.69 12.42 1.19
N LEU A 166 5.56 12.00 1.78
CA LEU A 166 4.35 12.80 1.87
C LEU A 166 4.55 14.06 2.71
N TYR A 167 5.22 13.94 3.86
CA TYR A 167 5.54 15.08 4.72
C TYR A 167 6.45 16.08 4.00
N SER A 168 7.45 15.61 3.27
CA SER A 168 8.31 16.45 2.43
C SER A 168 7.50 17.24 1.41
N ILE A 169 6.59 16.57 0.71
CA ILE A 169 5.84 17.16 -0.37
C ILE A 169 4.81 18.18 0.13
N GLN A 170 4.16 17.89 1.27
CA GLN A 170 2.96 18.61 1.73
C GLN A 170 3.21 19.53 2.93
N CYS A 171 4.25 19.30 3.74
CA CYS A 171 4.39 19.92 5.06
C CYS A 171 5.68 20.74 5.24
N VAL A 172 6.78 20.37 4.60
CA VAL A 172 8.11 20.97 4.85
C VAL A 172 8.18 22.47 4.55
N GLU A 173 7.43 22.94 3.55
CA GLU A 173 7.43 24.36 3.15
C GLU A 173 7.03 25.30 4.30
N CYS A 174 6.15 24.83 5.22
CA CYS A 174 5.71 25.58 6.38
C CYS A 174 6.30 25.07 7.71
N HIS A 175 6.47 23.75 7.86
CA HIS A 175 6.84 23.13 9.14
C HIS A 175 8.33 22.79 9.25
N GLY A 176 9.10 22.89 8.16
CA GLY A 176 10.50 22.46 8.11
C GLY A 176 10.65 20.94 7.99
N ASP A 177 11.84 20.51 7.59
CA ASP A 177 12.22 19.11 7.33
C ASP A 177 12.30 18.21 8.57
N GLU A 178 12.27 18.81 9.76
CA GLU A 178 12.22 18.11 11.04
C GLU A 178 11.08 18.60 11.93
N GLY A 179 10.06 19.28 11.39
CA GLY A 179 8.94 19.80 12.18
C GLY A 179 9.34 20.90 13.17
N GLN A 180 10.52 21.49 12.99
CA GLN A 180 11.08 22.53 13.85
C GLN A 180 10.44 23.91 13.62
N GLY A 181 9.59 24.05 12.59
CA GLY A 181 8.93 25.31 12.26
C GLY A 181 9.90 26.43 11.92
N GLY A 182 9.56 27.65 12.33
CA GLY A 182 10.27 28.92 12.13
C GLY A 182 9.71 29.74 10.97
N GLU A 183 10.49 30.71 10.49
CA GLU A 183 10.01 31.68 9.50
C GLU A 183 9.72 31.01 8.15
N ILE A 184 8.49 31.15 7.66
CA ILE A 184 8.06 30.62 6.37
C ILE A 184 8.61 31.52 5.26
N ALA A 185 9.27 30.91 4.28
CA ALA A 185 9.82 31.59 3.11
C ALA A 185 9.28 30.95 1.83
N GLY A 186 8.82 31.77 0.88
CA GLY A 186 8.38 31.32 -0.45
C GLY A 186 6.93 30.82 -0.54
N VAL A 187 6.13 30.99 0.51
CA VAL A 187 4.68 30.69 0.49
C VAL A 187 3.90 32.00 0.42
N GLU A 188 3.28 32.25 -0.73
CA GLU A 188 2.50 33.46 -0.98
C GLU A 188 1.42 33.64 0.11
N GLY A 189 1.48 34.77 0.82
CA GLY A 189 0.52 35.13 1.88
C GLY A 189 0.88 34.64 3.29
N LEU A 190 1.93 33.83 3.45
CA LEU A 190 2.45 33.38 4.75
C LEU A 190 3.93 33.72 4.97
N GLU A 191 4.57 34.41 4.02
CA GLU A 191 5.95 34.89 4.13
C GLU A 191 6.18 35.69 5.42
N GLY A 192 7.23 35.32 6.16
CA GLY A 192 7.58 35.97 7.42
C GLY A 192 6.77 35.49 8.64
N PHE A 193 5.79 34.60 8.44
CA PHE A 193 5.06 34.00 9.57
C PHE A 193 5.99 33.06 10.34
N LEU A 194 6.05 33.24 11.66
CA LEU A 194 6.89 32.41 12.54
C LEU A 194 6.10 31.20 13.03
N MET A 195 6.35 30.04 12.41
CA MET A 195 5.73 28.79 12.80
C MET A 195 6.34 28.23 14.09
N LYS A 196 5.50 27.77 15.03
CA LYS A 196 5.99 27.10 16.24
C LYS A 196 6.49 25.69 15.91
N PRO A 197 7.53 25.20 16.59
CA PRO A 197 7.99 23.84 16.42
C PRO A 197 6.91 22.84 16.86
N MET A 198 6.67 21.81 16.06
CA MET A 198 5.82 20.67 16.40
C MET A 198 6.63 19.48 16.90
N ASN A 199 7.93 19.42 16.59
CA ASN A 199 8.83 18.34 17.00
C ASN A 199 9.29 18.39 18.48
N VAL A 200 8.65 19.22 19.30
CA VAL A 200 8.96 19.34 20.73
C VAL A 200 8.09 18.40 21.55
N GLY A 201 8.64 17.91 22.66
CA GLY A 201 7.93 17.00 23.59
C GLY A 201 6.57 17.55 24.03
N ASP A 202 6.47 18.85 24.37
CA ASP A 202 5.19 19.47 24.76
C ASP A 202 4.10 19.36 23.67
N TYR A 203 4.48 19.32 22.40
CA TYR A 203 3.52 19.15 21.32
C TYR A 203 3.19 17.68 21.09
N MET A 204 4.21 16.82 21.01
CA MET A 204 4.07 15.39 20.74
C MET A 204 3.40 14.64 21.90
N TYR A 205 3.72 14.97 23.14
CA TYR A 205 3.20 14.23 24.29
C TYR A 205 1.73 14.50 24.59
N THR A 206 1.20 15.66 24.22
CA THR A 206 -0.17 16.06 24.56
C THR A 206 -1.20 15.79 23.47
N ARG A 207 -0.78 15.17 22.36
CA ARG A 207 -1.65 14.83 21.22
C ARG A 207 -1.57 13.34 21.02
N GLU A 208 -2.71 12.72 20.74
CA GLU A 208 -2.78 11.32 20.31
C GLU A 208 -2.68 11.25 18.79
N ASP A 209 -2.43 10.06 18.25
CA ASP A 209 -2.23 9.85 16.81
C ASP A 209 -3.48 10.26 16.01
N ASP A 210 -4.67 9.90 16.50
CA ASP A 210 -5.95 10.31 15.92
C ASP A 210 -6.15 11.83 15.97
N THR A 211 -5.61 12.49 17.00
CA THR A 211 -5.67 13.96 17.08
C THR A 211 -4.80 14.59 16.01
N LEU A 212 -3.58 14.08 15.80
CA LEU A 212 -2.68 14.54 14.75
C LEU A 212 -3.29 14.27 13.36
N ALA A 213 -3.84 13.08 13.15
CA ALA A 213 -4.51 12.72 11.91
C ALA A 213 -5.72 13.64 11.63
N ALA A 214 -6.53 13.96 12.64
CA ALA A 214 -7.66 14.87 12.50
C ALA A 214 -7.23 16.31 12.18
N ILE A 215 -6.15 16.80 12.81
CA ILE A 215 -5.56 18.11 12.51
C ILE A 215 -5.09 18.17 11.05
N ILE A 216 -4.43 17.12 10.56
CA ILE A 216 -3.98 17.06 9.16
C ILE A 216 -5.18 16.97 8.21
N ALA A 217 -6.15 16.10 8.51
CA ALA A 217 -7.30 15.87 7.66
C ALA A 217 -8.16 17.13 7.49
N TYR A 218 -8.50 17.78 8.59
CA TYR A 218 -9.38 18.97 8.61
C TYR A 218 -8.62 20.28 8.39
N GLY A 219 -7.32 20.31 8.69
CA GLY A 219 -6.53 21.53 8.73
C GLY A 219 -6.84 22.40 9.96
N GLN A 220 -6.20 23.56 10.00
CA GLN A 220 -6.48 24.63 10.96
C GLN A 220 -6.59 25.96 10.19
N PRO A 221 -7.74 26.23 9.55
CA PRO A 221 -7.90 27.38 8.65
C PRO A 221 -7.62 28.72 9.32
N ASP A 222 -8.00 28.87 10.60
CA ASP A 222 -7.73 30.08 11.40
C ASP A 222 -6.23 30.32 11.63
N LEU A 223 -5.41 29.28 11.48
CA LEU A 223 -3.95 29.31 11.60
C LEU A 223 -3.24 29.22 10.23
N GLY A 224 -3.98 29.28 9.12
CA GLY A 224 -3.44 29.20 7.77
C GLY A 224 -3.10 27.79 7.29
N MET A 225 -3.45 26.73 8.03
CA MET A 225 -3.24 25.34 7.60
C MET A 225 -4.50 24.85 6.86
N PRO A 226 -4.45 24.59 5.54
CA PRO A 226 -5.60 24.08 4.80
C PRO A 226 -5.93 22.63 5.16
N PRO A 227 -7.13 22.13 4.82
CA PRO A 227 -7.44 20.71 4.93
C PRO A 227 -6.62 19.88 3.93
N PHE A 228 -6.00 18.79 4.39
CA PHE A 228 -5.28 17.87 3.52
C PHE A 228 -6.05 16.57 3.24
N GLY A 229 -7.06 16.24 4.05
CA GLY A 229 -7.83 15.01 3.87
C GLY A 229 -8.79 15.10 2.69
N LYS A 230 -8.88 14.03 1.89
CA LYS A 230 -9.85 13.90 0.77
C LYS A 230 -11.30 14.16 1.19
N ALA A 231 -11.66 13.79 2.42
CA ALA A 231 -12.99 14.05 2.97
C ALA A 231 -13.32 15.54 3.15
N TYR A 232 -12.29 16.40 3.23
CA TYR A 232 -12.40 17.83 3.52
C TYR A 232 -11.89 18.71 2.38
N GLY A 233 -11.68 18.13 1.19
CA GLY A 233 -11.25 18.86 -0.01
C GLY A 233 -9.74 18.87 -0.29
N GLY A 234 -8.95 18.13 0.49
CA GLY A 234 -7.52 17.92 0.22
C GLY A 234 -7.23 16.68 -0.63
N GLU A 235 -5.95 16.33 -0.76
CA GLU A 235 -5.47 15.28 -1.68
C GLU A 235 -5.10 13.95 -0.98
N LEU A 236 -5.00 13.94 0.36
CA LEU A 236 -4.50 12.80 1.12
C LEU A 236 -5.62 11.87 1.58
N SER A 237 -5.41 10.56 1.40
CA SER A 237 -6.23 9.51 1.96
C SER A 237 -5.99 9.35 3.47
N PRO A 238 -6.91 8.72 4.21
CA PRO A 238 -6.70 8.42 5.63
C PRO A 238 -5.42 7.60 5.89
N GLY A 239 -5.08 6.66 5.01
CA GLY A 239 -3.86 5.86 5.12
C GLY A 239 -2.58 6.67 4.95
N GLU A 240 -2.56 7.58 3.98
CA GLU A 240 -1.44 8.50 3.75
C GLU A 240 -1.26 9.48 4.92
N ILE A 241 -2.36 9.98 5.49
CA ILE A 241 -2.31 10.81 6.71
C ILE A 241 -1.72 10.02 7.87
N GLN A 242 -2.14 8.77 8.08
CA GLN A 242 -1.57 7.93 9.13
C GLN A 242 -0.09 7.62 8.89
N ALA A 243 0.35 7.49 7.64
CA ALA A 243 1.77 7.34 7.31
C ALA A 243 2.57 8.58 7.73
N ILE A 244 2.06 9.79 7.48
CA ILE A 244 2.66 11.04 7.95
C ILE A 244 2.73 11.07 9.48
N VAL A 245 1.64 10.75 10.18
CA VAL A 245 1.62 10.70 11.65
C VAL A 245 2.64 9.67 12.18
N THR A 246 2.71 8.50 11.56
CA THR A 246 3.70 7.46 11.89
C THR A 246 5.12 8.01 11.74
N PHE A 247 5.44 8.65 10.63
CA PHE A 247 6.73 9.31 10.43
C PHE A 247 7.01 10.36 11.52
N MET A 248 6.06 11.25 11.82
CA MET A 248 6.21 12.27 12.86
C MET A 248 6.52 11.66 14.23
N ARG A 249 5.80 10.59 14.60
CA ARG A 249 5.99 9.89 15.86
C ARG A 249 7.35 9.25 15.99
N TYR A 250 7.72 8.41 15.05
CA TYR A 250 8.96 7.67 15.14
C TYR A 250 10.20 8.53 14.89
N THR A 251 10.03 9.75 14.34
CA THR A 251 11.15 10.68 14.13
C THR A 251 11.31 11.69 15.27
N TRP A 252 10.23 12.13 15.92
CA TRP A 252 10.27 13.26 16.87
C TRP A 252 9.79 12.94 18.28
N ASP A 253 9.06 11.84 18.47
CA ASP A 253 8.61 11.41 19.80
C ASP A 253 9.65 10.45 20.39
N ASP A 254 10.42 10.94 21.37
CA ASP A 254 11.50 10.19 22.02
C ASP A 254 11.01 8.98 22.85
N ARG A 255 9.69 8.84 23.03
CA ARG A 255 9.08 7.65 23.65
C ARG A 255 8.97 6.48 22.68
N MET A 256 9.14 6.72 21.39
CA MET A 256 9.01 5.70 20.34
C MET A 256 10.36 5.03 20.10
N GLU A 257 10.41 3.70 20.24
CA GLU A 257 11.56 2.90 19.86
C GLU A 257 11.36 2.38 18.43
N ILE A 258 12.27 2.74 17.51
CA ILE A 258 12.25 2.18 16.17
C ILE A 258 12.76 0.73 16.25
N PRO A 259 11.98 -0.27 15.83
CA PRO A 259 12.44 -1.65 15.82
C PRO A 259 13.69 -1.76 14.91
N GLN A 260 14.69 -2.53 15.34
CA GLN A 260 16.03 -2.54 14.71
C GLN A 260 16.00 -2.96 13.23
N ASP A 261 15.02 -3.77 12.84
CA ASP A 261 14.74 -4.19 11.46
C ASP A 261 14.19 -3.06 10.57
N VAL A 262 13.77 -1.94 11.17
CA VAL A 262 13.14 -0.79 10.52
C VAL A 262 13.92 0.51 10.77
N ALA A 263 14.97 0.48 11.61
CA ALA A 263 15.79 1.64 11.97
C ALA A 263 16.43 2.35 10.76
N SER A 264 16.64 1.60 9.66
CA SER A 264 17.13 2.11 8.38
C SER A 264 16.04 2.74 7.49
N ALA A 265 14.75 2.58 7.81
CA ALA A 265 13.65 3.16 7.06
C ALA A 265 13.18 4.47 7.72
N GLY A 266 13.46 5.62 7.08
CA GLY A 266 12.99 6.93 7.53
C GLY A 266 14.05 7.82 8.21
N THR A 267 15.27 7.31 8.43
CA THR A 267 16.41 8.12 8.91
C THR A 267 17.50 8.14 7.84
N VAL A 268 18.27 9.24 7.79
CA VAL A 268 19.48 9.31 6.93
C VAL A 268 20.55 8.45 7.60
N PRO A 269 21.00 7.33 7.01
CA PRO A 269 21.98 6.47 7.64
C PRO A 269 23.29 7.22 7.87
N ALA A 270 23.88 7.05 9.06
CA ALA A 270 25.22 7.56 9.32
C ALA A 270 26.26 6.78 8.52
N LEU A 271 27.23 7.49 7.93
CA LEU A 271 28.33 6.87 7.20
C LEU A 271 29.25 6.09 8.14
N ALA A 272 29.53 4.83 7.82
CA ALA A 272 30.58 4.09 8.51
C ALA A 272 31.98 4.64 8.13
N PRO A 273 32.99 4.51 9.01
CA PRO A 273 34.35 4.98 8.71
C PRO A 273 34.91 4.36 7.42
N GLY A 274 35.24 5.20 6.44
CA GLY A 274 35.77 4.79 5.13
C GLY A 274 34.73 4.23 4.15
N GLU A 275 33.45 4.31 4.48
CA GLU A 275 32.36 3.99 3.56
C GLU A 275 32.23 5.06 2.47
N ILE A 276 31.99 4.61 1.24
CA ILE A 276 31.68 5.50 0.12
C ILE A 276 30.16 5.71 0.10
N PRO A 277 29.67 6.96 0.24
CA PRO A 277 28.24 7.21 0.16
C PRO A 277 27.71 6.78 -1.21
N SER A 278 26.46 6.31 -1.26
CA SER A 278 25.75 6.00 -2.51
C SER A 278 24.43 6.77 -2.58
N TYR A 279 23.91 6.94 -3.78
CA TYR A 279 22.64 7.64 -3.96
C TYR A 279 21.52 6.95 -3.19
N SER A 280 21.29 5.66 -3.45
CA SER A 280 20.12 4.93 -2.93
C SER A 280 20.08 4.80 -1.41
N VAL A 281 21.23 4.82 -0.73
CA VAL A 281 21.30 4.60 0.72
C VAL A 281 21.46 5.92 1.48
N HIS A 282 22.25 6.85 0.95
CA HIS A 282 22.72 8.00 1.71
C HIS A 282 22.11 9.31 1.21
N ILE A 283 22.19 9.56 -0.10
CA ILE A 283 21.79 10.84 -0.69
C ILE A 283 20.28 10.93 -0.91
N GLN A 284 19.66 9.85 -1.40
CA GLN A 284 18.24 9.81 -1.70
C GLN A 284 17.37 10.13 -0.46
N PRO A 285 17.66 9.61 0.75
CA PRO A 285 16.94 10.02 1.95
C PRO A 285 17.02 11.52 2.24
N ILE A 286 18.19 12.15 2.05
CA ILE A 286 18.37 13.60 2.25
C ILE A 286 17.58 14.38 1.19
N VAL A 287 17.71 13.98 -0.08
CA VAL A 287 17.01 14.60 -1.21
C VAL A 287 15.50 14.55 -1.01
N ARG A 288 14.97 13.37 -0.65
CA ARG A 288 13.54 13.20 -0.36
C ARG A 288 13.10 14.03 0.83
N ARG A 289 13.92 14.13 1.88
CA ARG A 289 13.59 14.86 3.12
C ARG A 289 13.58 16.38 2.96
N THR A 290 14.51 16.93 2.19
CA THR A 290 14.77 18.38 2.20
C THR A 290 14.58 19.04 0.84
N CYS A 291 14.88 18.35 -0.25
CA CYS A 291 14.98 18.97 -1.57
C CYS A 291 13.73 18.78 -2.43
N LEU A 292 13.09 17.61 -2.32
CA LEU A 292 11.96 17.20 -3.17
C LEU A 292 10.71 18.09 -3.00
N SER A 293 10.57 18.77 -1.85
CA SER A 293 9.50 19.72 -1.60
C SER A 293 9.45 20.85 -2.64
N CYS A 294 10.63 21.33 -3.09
CA CYS A 294 10.77 22.38 -4.09
C CYS A 294 11.23 21.85 -5.47
N HIS A 295 12.10 20.84 -5.50
CA HIS A 295 12.66 20.27 -6.74
C HIS A 295 11.80 19.14 -7.33
N ARG A 296 10.55 19.47 -7.65
CA ARG A 296 9.56 18.58 -8.30
C ARG A 296 8.82 19.30 -9.42
N GLU A 297 8.09 18.54 -10.23
CA GLU A 297 7.26 19.11 -11.29
C GLU A 297 6.22 20.10 -10.73
N GLY A 298 5.95 21.17 -11.48
CA GLY A 298 4.97 22.19 -11.11
C GLY A 298 5.44 23.27 -10.13
N LYS A 299 6.66 23.19 -9.59
CA LYS A 299 7.28 24.24 -8.76
C LYS A 299 8.24 25.11 -9.59
N LYS A 300 8.47 26.36 -9.14
CA LYS A 300 9.46 27.27 -9.75
C LYS A 300 10.87 26.89 -9.28
N ASN A 301 11.54 26.01 -10.02
CA ASN A 301 12.82 25.40 -9.63
C ASN A 301 13.83 25.28 -10.80
N ASN A 302 13.71 26.14 -11.81
CA ASN A 302 14.56 26.14 -13.02
C ASN A 302 14.61 24.76 -13.71
N ASN A 303 13.47 24.06 -13.75
CA ASN A 303 13.30 22.72 -14.32
C ASN A 303 14.28 21.67 -13.73
N TYR A 304 14.77 21.91 -12.52
CA TYR A 304 15.67 21.00 -11.84
C TYR A 304 14.88 20.08 -10.90
N LEU A 305 14.84 18.81 -11.24
CA LEU A 305 14.05 17.76 -10.58
C LEU A 305 14.95 16.83 -9.78
N MET A 306 14.41 16.23 -8.73
CA MET A 306 15.16 15.35 -7.84
C MET A 306 14.40 14.08 -7.40
N GLY A 307 13.38 13.67 -8.14
CA GLY A 307 12.61 12.45 -7.84
C GLY A 307 13.40 11.16 -8.07
N SER A 308 14.43 11.20 -8.91
CA SER A 308 15.27 10.05 -9.25
C SER A 308 16.76 10.41 -9.35
N TYR A 309 17.63 9.39 -9.30
CA TYR A 309 19.08 9.55 -9.47
C TYR A 309 19.42 10.27 -10.78
N ARG A 310 18.73 9.91 -11.87
CA ARG A 310 18.94 10.54 -13.18
C ARG A 310 18.49 11.99 -13.20
N GLU A 311 17.35 12.29 -12.58
CA GLU A 311 16.87 13.67 -12.52
C GLU A 311 17.86 14.59 -11.81
N VAL A 312 18.43 14.14 -10.68
CA VAL A 312 19.44 14.90 -9.92
C VAL A 312 20.67 15.25 -10.76
N LEU A 313 21.03 14.41 -11.74
CA LEU A 313 22.23 14.60 -12.57
C LEU A 313 21.94 15.32 -13.90
N ASP A 314 20.82 14.98 -14.54
CA ASP A 314 20.59 15.26 -15.96
C ASP A 314 19.59 16.41 -16.20
N THR A 315 18.87 16.89 -15.17
CA THR A 315 17.84 17.93 -15.32
C THR A 315 18.34 19.32 -14.92
N GLY A 316 17.50 20.34 -15.14
CA GLY A 316 17.77 21.74 -14.78
C GLY A 316 18.24 22.60 -15.94
N ASP A 317 17.78 23.85 -15.97
CA ASP A 317 18.16 24.85 -16.99
C ASP A 317 19.66 25.20 -16.94
N ASN A 318 20.31 24.91 -15.80
CA ASN A 318 21.74 25.13 -15.56
C ASN A 318 22.54 23.82 -15.53
N ALA A 319 22.03 22.75 -16.17
CA ALA A 319 22.75 21.48 -16.25
C ALA A 319 24.12 21.64 -16.98
N PRO A 320 25.17 20.93 -16.55
CA PRO A 320 25.19 19.99 -15.43
C PRO A 320 25.27 20.71 -14.07
N VAL A 321 24.31 20.44 -13.18
CA VAL A 321 24.30 20.99 -11.81
C VAL A 321 25.26 20.23 -10.91
N MET A 322 25.55 18.97 -11.25
CA MET A 322 26.41 18.04 -10.53
C MET A 322 27.37 17.36 -11.51
N VAL A 323 28.66 17.33 -11.19
CA VAL A 323 29.72 16.74 -12.03
C VAL A 323 30.59 15.82 -11.18
N ALA A 324 30.73 14.56 -11.61
CA ALA A 324 31.49 13.53 -10.90
C ALA A 324 32.95 13.97 -10.68
N GLY A 325 33.41 13.91 -9.43
CA GLY A 325 34.76 14.29 -9.03
C GLY A 325 35.02 15.81 -8.97
N ASP A 326 34.04 16.65 -9.28
CA ASP A 326 34.20 18.10 -9.28
C ASP A 326 33.60 18.74 -8.01
N ALA A 327 34.49 19.13 -7.09
CA ALA A 327 34.13 19.84 -5.86
C ALA A 327 33.52 21.24 -6.10
N ASN A 328 33.61 21.77 -7.33
CA ASN A 328 33.02 23.05 -7.74
C ASN A 328 31.70 22.87 -8.51
N SER A 329 31.12 21.67 -8.51
CA SER A 329 29.76 21.43 -8.99
C SER A 329 28.79 22.48 -8.45
N LEU A 330 27.90 23.00 -9.30
CA LEU A 330 26.96 24.07 -8.93
C LEU A 330 26.16 23.72 -7.67
N MET A 331 25.69 22.48 -7.54
CA MET A 331 25.01 22.01 -6.34
C MET A 331 25.85 22.20 -5.07
N LEU A 332 27.11 21.75 -5.07
CA LEU A 332 27.97 21.83 -3.89
C LEU A 332 28.24 23.28 -3.49
N ARG A 333 28.46 24.17 -4.47
CA ARG A 333 28.61 25.61 -4.24
C ARG A 333 27.36 26.20 -3.58
N LEU A 334 26.17 25.83 -4.06
CA LEU A 334 24.89 26.24 -3.47
C LEU A 334 24.70 25.69 -2.06
N LEU A 335 24.97 24.40 -1.82
CA LEU A 335 24.88 23.79 -0.49
C LEU A 335 25.84 24.43 0.52
N ARG A 336 27.02 24.89 0.07
CA ARG A 336 27.97 25.68 0.86
C ARG A 336 27.58 27.16 1.03
N ARG A 337 26.48 27.60 0.42
CA ARG A 337 26.02 28.99 0.37
C ARG A 337 27.07 29.95 -0.19
N GLU A 338 27.81 29.49 -1.20
CA GLU A 338 28.68 30.37 -1.98
C GLU A 338 27.83 31.33 -2.83
N GLU A 339 28.34 32.53 -3.04
CA GLU A 339 27.72 33.49 -3.95
C GLU A 339 27.99 33.04 -5.41
N VAL A 340 26.92 32.67 -6.11
CA VAL A 340 26.96 32.27 -7.53
C VAL A 340 26.43 33.46 -8.34
N THR A 341 27.35 34.19 -8.99
CA THR A 341 27.02 35.40 -9.76
C THR A 341 26.88 35.14 -11.26
N GLU A 342 27.26 33.94 -11.69
CA GLU A 342 27.23 33.50 -13.09
C GLU A 342 25.80 33.20 -13.57
N ILE A 343 24.87 32.94 -12.65
CA ILE A 343 23.47 32.64 -12.94
C ILE A 343 22.62 33.83 -12.49
N LYS A 344 21.99 34.48 -13.47
CA LYS A 344 21.14 35.63 -13.22
C LYS A 344 19.87 35.21 -12.47
N ASP A 345 19.44 36.03 -11.51
CA ASP A 345 18.21 35.84 -10.75
C ASP A 345 18.18 34.51 -9.97
N LEU A 346 19.35 34.05 -9.50
CA LEU A 346 19.46 32.86 -8.65
C LEU A 346 19.24 33.22 -7.18
N ASP A 347 18.11 32.80 -6.64
CA ASP A 347 17.82 32.92 -5.22
C ASP A 347 18.74 32.01 -4.38
N PRO A 348 19.04 32.37 -3.11
CA PRO A 348 19.81 31.52 -2.22
C PRO A 348 19.15 30.14 -2.08
N MET A 349 19.95 29.08 -2.25
CA MET A 349 19.49 27.69 -2.13
C MET A 349 20.32 26.98 -1.04
N PRO A 350 19.72 26.26 -0.08
CA PRO A 350 18.28 26.16 0.16
C PRO A 350 17.66 27.48 0.67
N PRO A 351 16.40 27.79 0.30
CA PRO A 351 15.79 29.11 0.46
C PRO A 351 15.56 29.50 1.91
N ALA A 352 15.11 28.57 2.76
CA ALA A 352 14.84 28.85 4.16
C ALA A 352 16.12 28.78 5.01
N ARG A 353 16.84 27.65 4.97
CA ARG A 353 17.94 27.34 5.91
C ARG A 353 19.08 26.58 5.25
N PRO A 354 20.32 26.73 5.74
CA PRO A 354 21.42 25.89 5.30
C PRO A 354 21.18 24.43 5.67
N LEU A 355 21.65 23.52 4.82
CA LEU A 355 21.64 22.09 5.09
C LEU A 355 22.57 21.78 6.28
N LYS A 356 22.32 20.66 6.98
CA LYS A 356 23.21 20.21 8.07
C LYS A 356 24.62 19.98 7.51
N PRO A 357 25.70 20.42 8.21
CA PRO A 357 27.07 20.28 7.72
C PRO A 357 27.45 18.83 7.39
N GLU A 358 26.99 17.88 8.21
CA GLU A 358 27.19 16.44 8.00
C GLU A 358 26.57 15.92 6.69
N TRP A 359 25.42 16.48 6.28
CA TRP A 359 24.78 16.14 5.01
C TRP A 359 25.50 16.80 3.84
N VAL A 360 25.99 18.04 4.01
CA VAL A 360 26.83 18.69 2.99
C VAL A 360 28.11 17.87 2.74
N GLU A 361 28.79 17.44 3.79
CA GLU A 361 29.97 16.57 3.70
C GLU A 361 29.65 15.25 2.99
N MET A 362 28.49 14.66 3.26
CA MET A 362 28.03 13.44 2.58
C MET A 362 27.85 13.65 1.06
N PHE A 363 27.31 14.79 0.63
CA PHE A 363 27.24 15.17 -0.79
C PHE A 363 28.63 15.36 -1.39
N GLU A 364 29.55 16.03 -0.68
CA GLU A 364 30.92 16.26 -1.16
C GLU A 364 31.68 14.93 -1.36
N LEU A 365 31.60 14.01 -0.39
CA LEU A 365 32.18 12.68 -0.47
C LEU A 365 31.57 11.85 -1.61
N TRP A 366 30.26 11.93 -1.78
CA TRP A 366 29.56 11.24 -2.86
C TRP A 366 30.00 11.74 -4.24
N VAL A 367 30.11 13.05 -4.41
CA VAL A 367 30.60 13.67 -5.66
C VAL A 367 32.05 13.28 -5.92
N ALA A 368 32.92 13.36 -4.90
CA ALA A 368 34.32 12.96 -5.01
C ALA A 368 34.50 11.48 -5.39
N ALA A 369 33.60 10.61 -4.94
CA ALA A 369 33.59 9.18 -5.25
C ALA A 369 33.01 8.84 -6.63
N GLY A 370 32.63 9.83 -7.44
CA GLY A 370 32.05 9.62 -8.77
C GLY A 370 30.54 9.36 -8.77
N MET A 371 29.85 9.74 -7.69
CA MET A 371 28.39 9.69 -7.54
C MET A 371 27.77 8.30 -7.78
N PRO A 372 28.22 7.22 -7.10
CA PRO A 372 27.65 5.90 -7.31
C PRO A 372 26.16 5.86 -6.94
N GLU A 373 25.34 5.26 -7.80
CA GLU A 373 23.90 5.12 -7.56
C GLU A 373 23.61 4.11 -6.43
N THR A 374 24.33 2.99 -6.43
CA THR A 374 24.18 1.89 -5.47
C THR A 374 25.45 1.72 -4.63
N PRO A 375 25.39 1.08 -3.45
CA PRO A 375 26.56 0.87 -2.61
C PRO A 375 27.68 0.18 -3.38
N VAL A 376 28.87 0.81 -3.39
CA VAL A 376 30.06 0.21 -3.99
C VAL A 376 30.71 -0.68 -2.94
N PRO A 377 30.98 -1.96 -3.22
CA PRO A 377 31.71 -2.80 -2.29
C PRO A 377 33.09 -2.18 -2.06
N ALA A 378 33.47 -2.00 -0.78
CA ALA A 378 34.73 -1.38 -0.40
C ALA A 378 35.92 -2.08 -1.10
N THR A 379 36.46 -1.45 -2.12
CA THR A 379 37.70 -1.88 -2.78
C THR A 379 38.87 -1.49 -1.88
N GLY A 380 39.10 -2.32 -0.85
CA GLY A 380 40.10 -2.06 0.18
C GLY A 380 40.38 -3.21 1.14
N ALA A 381 39.95 -4.43 0.84
CA ALA A 381 40.61 -5.62 1.34
C ALA A 381 40.91 -6.49 0.12
N ALA A 382 42.20 -6.61 -0.22
CA ALA A 382 42.62 -7.64 -1.15
C ALA A 382 41.96 -8.96 -0.71
N PRO A 383 41.42 -9.79 -1.63
CA PRO A 383 41.02 -11.13 -1.24
C PRO A 383 42.26 -11.74 -0.59
N ALA A 384 42.15 -12.07 0.70
CA ALA A 384 43.21 -12.77 1.40
C ALA A 384 43.56 -13.95 0.50
N ALA A 385 44.81 -13.96 0.01
CA ALA A 385 45.34 -15.06 -0.75
C ALA A 385 44.96 -16.32 0.02
N THR A 386 44.14 -17.15 -0.60
CA THR A 386 43.69 -18.40 0.01
C THR A 386 44.95 -19.14 0.40
N PRO A 387 45.20 -19.46 1.69
CA PRO A 387 46.33 -20.29 2.03
C PRO A 387 46.09 -21.62 1.32
N THR A 388 46.99 -21.93 0.39
CA THR A 388 47.05 -23.24 -0.26
C THR A 388 47.02 -24.30 0.85
N PRO A 389 46.06 -25.23 0.86
CA PRO A 389 46.05 -26.27 1.88
C PRO A 389 47.31 -27.12 1.72
N PRO A 390 47.94 -27.58 2.82
CA PRO A 390 49.08 -28.46 2.71
C PRO A 390 48.64 -29.75 2.02
N VAL A 391 49.43 -30.19 1.05
CA VAL A 391 49.29 -31.50 0.41
C VAL A 391 49.52 -32.57 1.48
N THR A 392 48.44 -33.03 2.11
CA THR A 392 48.44 -34.29 2.85
C THR A 392 48.18 -35.40 1.84
N GLY A 393 49.27 -36.09 1.49
CA GLY A 393 49.22 -37.29 0.68
C GLY A 393 48.31 -38.33 1.33
N THR A 394 47.31 -38.77 0.56
CA THR A 394 46.73 -40.10 0.76
C THR A 394 46.32 -40.63 -0.61
N SER A 395 47.06 -41.64 -1.04
CA SER A 395 46.81 -42.44 -2.23
C SER A 395 45.50 -43.21 -2.10
N PRO A 396 44.66 -43.31 -3.15
CA PRO A 396 43.76 -44.43 -3.27
C PRO A 396 44.27 -45.42 -4.33
N ALA A 397 44.35 -46.67 -3.89
CA ALA A 397 44.63 -47.84 -4.70
C ALA A 397 43.63 -47.97 -5.86
N ALA A 398 44.16 -48.12 -7.08
CA ALA A 398 43.38 -48.49 -8.25
C ALA A 398 43.17 -50.01 -8.27
N SER A 399 41.92 -50.43 -8.15
CA SER A 399 41.47 -51.79 -8.39
C SER A 399 41.42 -52.10 -9.89
N LEU A 400 42.19 -53.11 -10.29
CA LEU A 400 42.28 -53.73 -11.60
C LEU A 400 40.98 -54.43 -12.00
N THR A 401 40.60 -54.37 -13.29
CA THR A 401 40.18 -55.53 -14.13
C THR A 401 39.99 -55.10 -15.61
N PRO A 402 40.12 -56.02 -16.60
CA PRO A 402 40.76 -55.71 -17.89
C PRO A 402 39.92 -55.97 -19.19
N ALA A 403 40.54 -55.60 -20.32
CA ALA A 403 40.43 -56.11 -21.71
C ALA A 403 39.27 -55.60 -22.62
N PRO A 404 39.37 -55.65 -23.98
CA PRO A 404 40.34 -56.37 -24.80
C PRO A 404 41.00 -55.61 -25.99
N THR A 405 41.89 -56.38 -26.61
CA THR A 405 42.88 -56.16 -27.69
C THR A 405 42.32 -55.95 -29.11
N SER A 406 42.99 -55.10 -29.89
CA SER A 406 43.33 -55.26 -31.33
C SER A 406 44.17 -54.03 -31.72
N GLY A 407 45.17 -54.03 -32.61
CA GLY A 407 45.81 -54.99 -33.51
C GLY A 407 46.81 -54.15 -34.31
N MET A 408 48.03 -54.66 -34.48
CA MET A 408 49.13 -54.03 -35.24
C MET A 408 48.81 -54.06 -36.76
N PRO A 409 49.49 -53.27 -37.60
CA PRO A 409 50.58 -53.90 -38.36
C PRO A 409 51.85 -53.05 -38.61
N THR A 410 52.93 -53.80 -38.76
CA THR A 410 54.28 -53.61 -39.32
C THR A 410 54.35 -53.01 -40.74
N PRO A 411 55.53 -52.78 -41.34
CA PRO A 411 56.91 -53.06 -40.89
C PRO A 411 57.81 -51.85 -40.60
#